data_AF-A0A6L8GN69-F1
#
_entry.id   AF-A0A6L8GN69-F1
#
_cell.length_a   1.000
_cell.length_b   1.000
_cell.length_c   1.000
_cell.angle_alpha   90.00
_cell.angle_beta   90.00
_cell.angle_gamma   90.00
#
_symmetry.space_group_name_H-M   'P 1'
#
loop_
_entity.id
_entity.type
_entity.pdbx_description
1 polymer ?
#
loop_
_entity_poly.entity_id
_entity_poly.type
_entity_poly.pdbx_seq_one_letter_code
_entity_poly.pdbx_strand_id
1 'polypeptide(L)'
;MIRIVGGGLAGCEAAWQAASRGVRVELHEMRPVRATAVHKTDRLAELVCSNSFRGAKLEHAVGLLKEEMRRLGSLVMRVGD
;
A
#
# COMPACT_ATOMS: atom_id res chain seq x y z
N MET A 1 -15.95 10.22 -7.84
CA MET A 1 -14.48 10.24 -8.03
C MET A 1 -13.84 10.44 -6.67
N ILE A 2 -12.83 9.65 -6.33
CA ILE A 2 -12.13 9.70 -5.03
C ILE A 2 -10.72 10.24 -5.26
N ARG A 3 -10.30 11.19 -4.44
CA ARG A 3 -8.92 11.69 -4.41
C ARG A 3 -8.17 11.08 -3.24
N ILE A 4 -6.98 10.57 -3.50
CA ILE A 4 -6.10 9.98 -2.49
C ILE A 4 -4.81 10.78 -2.48
N VAL A 5 -4.40 11.25 -1.30
CA VAL A 5 -3.20 12.06 -1.12
C VAL A 5 -2.14 11.21 -0.43
N GLY A 6 -1.05 10.95 -1.14
CA GLY A 6 0.08 10.11 -0.71
C GLY A 6 0.09 8.76 -1.42
N GLY A 7 1.21 8.46 -2.10
CA GLY A 7 1.47 7.22 -2.83
C GLY A 7 2.25 6.17 -2.05
N GLY A 8 2.09 6.13 -0.72
CA GLY A 8 2.64 5.07 0.14
C GLY A 8 1.80 3.79 0.12
N LEU A 9 2.17 2.78 0.91
CA LEU A 9 1.45 1.49 0.99
C LEU A 9 -0.07 1.66 1.16
N ALA A 10 -0.49 2.48 2.13
CA ALA A 10 -1.90 2.71 2.41
C ALA A 10 -2.63 3.43 1.26
N GLY A 11 -1.99 4.43 0.63
CA GLY A 11 -2.57 5.16 -0.48
C GLY A 11 -2.73 4.30 -1.74
N CYS A 12 -1.74 3.45 -2.01
CA CYS A 12 -1.81 2.49 -3.10
C CYS A 12 -2.90 1.43 -2.86
N GLU A 13 -3.01 0.89 -1.64
CA GLU A 13 -4.06 -0.06 -1.31
C GLU A 13 -5.45 0.61 -1.42
N ALA A 14 -5.63 1.82 -0.89
CA ALA A 14 -6.89 2.55 -1.02
C ALA A 14 -7.24 2.84 -2.50
N ALA A 15 -6.25 3.23 -3.31
CA ALA A 15 -6.44 3.49 -4.74
C ALA A 15 -6.85 2.22 -5.48
N TRP A 16 -6.16 1.12 -5.21
CA TRP A 16 -6.48 -0.18 -5.77
C TRP A 16 -7.90 -0.63 -5.41
N GLN A 17 -8.24 -0.60 -4.13
CA GLN A 17 -9.54 -1.01 -3.62
C GLN A 17 -10.69 -0.19 -4.22
N ALA A 18 -10.53 1.13 -4.38
CA ALA A 18 -11.53 1.97 -5.02
C ALA A 18 -11.61 1.72 -6.54
N ALA A 19 -10.48 1.69 -7.24
CA ALA A 19 -10.43 1.48 -8.68
C ALA A 19 -10.95 0.10 -9.10
N SER A 20 -10.61 -0.97 -8.38
CA SER A 20 -11.09 -2.32 -8.64
C SER A 20 -12.61 -2.47 -8.45
N ARG A 21 -13.26 -1.54 -7.76
CA ARG A 21 -14.73 -1.46 -7.61
C ARG A 21 -15.40 -0.50 -8.59
N GLY A 22 -14.68 -0.08 -9.64
CA GLY A 22 -15.19 0.79 -10.69
C GLY A 22 -15.26 2.27 -10.31
N VAL A 23 -14.70 2.68 -9.17
CA VAL A 23 -14.67 4.10 -8.78
C VAL A 23 -13.49 4.79 -9.44
N ARG A 24 -13.72 5.90 -10.13
CA ARG A 24 -12.64 6.76 -10.66
C ARG A 24 -11.79 7.30 -9.51
N VAL A 25 -10.48 7.03 -9.55
CA VAL A 25 -9.50 7.47 -8.55
C VAL A 25 -8.53 8.48 -9.17
N GLU A 26 -8.15 9.47 -8.38
CA GLU A 26 -7.00 10.34 -8.62
C GLU A 26 -6.03 10.19 -7.44
N LEU A 27 -4.83 9.67 -7.71
CA LEU A 27 -3.78 9.47 -6.71
C LEU A 27 -2.75 10.57 -6.86
N HIS A 28 -2.58 11.38 -5.81
CA HIS A 28 -1.57 12.43 -5.74
C HIS A 28 -0.35 11.92 -4.97
N GLU A 29 0.81 11.96 -5.61
CA GLU A 29 2.11 11.70 -4.98
C GLU A 29 3.04 12.87 -5.30
N MET A 30 3.77 13.34 -4.29
CA MET A 30 4.68 14.48 -4.45
C MET A 30 5.98 14.09 -5.15
N ARG A 31 6.37 12.81 -5.08
CA ARG A 31 7.50 12.24 -5.83
C ARG A 31 7.11 12.02 -7.30
N PRO A 32 8.06 12.20 -8.26
CA PRO A 32 9.48 12.50 -8.07
C PRO A 32 9.81 13.97 -7.77
N VAL A 33 8.87 14.90 -7.94
CA VAL A 33 9.14 16.35 -7.88
C VAL A 33 9.71 16.77 -6.53
N ARG A 34 9.20 16.19 -5.44
CA ARG A 34 9.71 16.40 -4.08
C ARG A 34 10.02 15.06 -3.41
N ALA A 35 11.30 14.70 -3.39
CA ALA A 35 11.80 13.56 -2.61
C ALA A 35 11.88 13.90 -1.11
N THR A 36 12.04 12.85 -0.28
CA THR A 36 12.42 12.99 1.13
C THR A 36 13.67 12.16 1.39
N ALA A 37 14.35 12.41 2.51
CA ALA A 37 15.61 11.73 2.85
C ALA A 37 15.51 10.20 2.96
N VAL A 38 14.29 9.66 3.14
CA VAL A 38 14.07 8.22 3.32
C VAL A 38 13.72 7.48 2.02
N HIS A 39 13.20 8.20 1.01
CA HIS A 39 12.86 7.60 -0.27
C HIS A 39 14.08 7.60 -1.20
N LYS A 40 14.33 6.46 -1.84
CA LYS A 40 15.41 6.25 -2.80
C LYS A 40 14.90 6.21 -4.24
N THR A 41 13.58 6.14 -4.43
CA THR A 41 12.95 6.04 -5.74
C THR A 41 11.79 7.01 -5.90
N ASP A 42 11.35 7.16 -7.15
CA ASP A 42 10.13 7.85 -7.55
C ASP A 42 8.89 6.94 -7.54
N ARG A 43 9.06 5.67 -7.16
CA ARG A 43 8.00 4.66 -7.24
C ARG A 43 7.05 4.74 -6.06
N LEU A 44 5.81 4.35 -6.34
CA LEU A 44 4.76 4.21 -5.34
C LEU A 44 5.04 3.02 -4.41
N ALA A 45 4.46 3.06 -3.20
CA ALA A 45 4.54 2.01 -2.19
C ALA A 45 5.98 1.58 -1.80
N GLU A 46 6.96 2.46 -1.91
CA GLU A 46 8.34 2.18 -1.52
C GLU A 46 8.48 1.84 -0.02
N LEU A 47 9.22 0.77 0.28
CA LEU A 47 9.61 0.41 1.64
C LEU A 47 10.92 1.13 2.01
N VAL A 48 10.82 2.09 2.92
CA VAL A 48 11.94 3.00 3.24
C VAL A 48 12.70 2.62 4.52
N CYS A 49 12.24 1.61 5.26
CA CYS A 49 12.86 1.17 6.51
C CYS A 49 13.22 -0.32 6.44
N SER A 50 12.38 -1.20 7.00
CA SER A 50 12.53 -2.65 6.87
C SER A 50 11.78 -3.16 5.64
N ASN A 51 12.30 -4.21 5.02
CA ASN A 51 11.60 -4.97 3.98
C ASN A 51 10.68 -6.07 4.55
N SER A 52 10.60 -6.22 5.87
CA SER A 52 9.78 -7.24 6.51
C SER A 52 8.38 -6.72 6.83
N PHE A 53 7.36 -7.46 6.41
CA PHE A 53 5.97 -7.27 6.85
C PHE A 53 5.66 -8.02 8.16
N ARG A 54 6.68 -8.50 8.89
CA ARG A 54 6.57 -9.34 10.10
C ARG A 54 5.93 -10.71 9.84
N GLY A 55 5.94 -11.59 10.86
CA GLY A 55 5.40 -12.95 10.77
C GLY A 55 3.91 -12.99 10.41
N ALA A 56 3.48 -14.08 9.77
CA ALA A 56 2.12 -14.27 9.25
C ALA A 56 1.26 -15.27 10.06
N LYS A 57 1.74 -15.72 11.22
CA LYS A 57 0.98 -16.64 12.09
C LYS A 57 -0.32 -15.98 12.57
N LEU A 58 -1.45 -16.67 12.46
CA LEU A 58 -2.79 -16.13 12.74
C LEU A 58 -2.99 -15.73 14.20
N GLU A 59 -2.23 -16.31 15.12
CA GLU A 59 -2.24 -16.00 16.54
C GLU A 59 -1.60 -14.63 16.85
N HIS A 60 -0.92 -14.01 15.88
CA HIS A 60 -0.37 -12.67 15.99
C HIS A 60 -1.29 -11.66 15.30
N ALA A 61 -1.51 -10.50 15.93
CA ALA A 61 -2.35 -9.44 15.37
C ALA A 61 -1.99 -9.05 13.92
N VAL A 62 -0.69 -9.02 13.59
CA VAL A 62 -0.23 -8.73 12.22
C VAL A 62 -0.56 -9.87 11.26
N GLY A 63 -0.43 -11.13 11.69
CA GLY A 63 -0.77 -12.28 10.85
C GLY A 63 -2.27 -12.38 10.57
N LEU A 64 -3.10 -12.11 11.59
CA LEU A 64 -4.55 -12.02 11.41
C LEU A 64 -4.94 -10.91 10.42
N LEU A 65 -4.38 -9.70 10.59
CA LEU A 65 -4.63 -8.59 9.67
C LEU A 65 -4.24 -8.93 8.22
N LYS A 66 -3.10 -9.59 8.01
CA LYS A 66 -2.68 -10.03 6.67
C LYS A 66 -3.69 -10.98 6.05
N GLU A 67 -4.22 -11.91 6.84
CA GLU A 67 -5.22 -12.86 6.35
C GLU A 67 -6.53 -12.15 5.98
N GLU A 68 -6.98 -11.18 6.80
CA GLU A 68 -8.12 -10.33 6.47
C GLU A 68 -7.88 -9.55 5.17
N MET A 69 -6.69 -8.96 5.02
CA MET A 69 -6.27 -8.25 3.81
C MET A 69 -6.27 -9.16 2.57
N ARG A 70 -5.81 -10.42 2.68
CA ARG A 70 -5.88 -11.40 1.58
C ARG A 70 -7.31 -11.69 1.16
N ARG A 71 -8.19 -11.94 2.12
CA ARG A 71 -9.62 -12.19 1.87
C ARG A 71 -10.32 -11.00 1.22
N LEU A 72 -9.84 -9.78 1.48
CA LEU A 72 -10.30 -8.55 0.85
C LEU A 72 -9.58 -8.21 -0.47
N GLY A 73 -8.77 -9.13 -1.00
CA GLY A 73 -8.11 -8.99 -2.30
C GLY A 73 -6.98 -7.95 -2.33
N SER A 74 -6.29 -7.75 -1.21
CA SER A 74 -5.25 -6.72 -1.05
C SER A 74 -4.20 -6.76 -2.16
N LEU A 75 -3.84 -5.58 -2.68
CA LEU A 75 -2.72 -5.42 -3.59
C LEU A 75 -1.39 -5.63 -2.87
N VAL A 76 -1.23 -5.03 -1.69
CA VAL A 76 0.00 -5.10 -0.90
C VAL A 76 0.32 -6.54 -0.50
N MET A 77 -0.67 -7.33 -0.07
CA MET A 77 -0.43 -8.74 0.25
C MET A 77 -0.10 -9.56 -0.98
N ARG A 78 -0.78 -9.31 -2.10
CA ARG A 78 -0.52 -10.04 -3.36
C ARG A 78 0.89 -9.84 -3.91
N VAL A 79 1.47 -8.66 -3.71
CA VAL A 79 2.81 -8.31 -4.20
C VAL A 79 3.90 -8.60 -3.17
N GLY A 80 3.57 -8.58 -1.88
CA GLY A 80 4.52 -8.71 -0.77
C GLY A 80 4.64 -10.10 -0.13
N ASP A 81 3.74 -11.04 -0.47
CA ASP A 81 3.89 -12.47 -0.19
C ASP A 81 4.85 -13.12 -1.21
#